data_AF-A0A935EK55-F1
#
_entry.id   AF-A0A935EK55-F1
#
_cell.length_a   1.000
_cell.length_b   1.000
_cell.length_c   1.000
_cell.angle_alpha   90.00
_cell.angle_beta   90.00
_cell.angle_gamma   90.00
#
_symmetry.space_group_name_H-M   'P 1'
#
loop_
_entity.id
_entity.type
_entity.pdbx_description
1 polymer ?
#
loop_
_entity_poly.entity_id
_entity_poly.type
_entity_poly.pdbx_seq_one_letter_code
_entity_poly.pdbx_strand_id
1 'polypeptide(L)'
;MNGWEFLRKHGVDFNILCTVNAANEKRGREVYRFFRDELKAEWRQFIPIVERATSETIDIANQGWAEQAGRNRLLYTQNGTLVTERSVGGRQYGQFMIDVFEEWVRHDVASVFVQLFDVTLGSIFRTPFALHPCTDLRNCPGSRTQR
;
A
#
# COMPACT_ATOMS: atom_id res chain seq x y z
N MET A 1 3.92 -22.18 0.25
CA MET A 1 4.01 -20.79 -0.26
C MET A 1 5.24 -20.74 -1.16
N ASN A 2 5.19 -21.42 -2.31
CA ASN A 2 6.38 -22.04 -2.90
C ASN A 2 7.41 -21.01 -3.42
N GLY A 3 6.94 -19.87 -3.94
CA GLY A 3 7.83 -18.78 -4.38
C GLY A 3 8.60 -18.16 -3.22
N TRP A 4 7.92 -17.87 -2.11
CA TRP A 4 8.55 -17.35 -0.89
C TRP A 4 9.61 -18.31 -0.33
N GLU A 5 9.28 -19.60 -0.22
CA GLU A 5 10.20 -20.61 0.29
C GLU A 5 11.48 -20.71 -0.55
N PHE A 6 11.36 -20.55 -1.87
CA PHE A 6 12.49 -20.56 -2.78
C PHE A 6 13.40 -19.33 -2.60
N LEU A 7 12.82 -18.14 -2.47
CA LEU A 7 13.57 -16.91 -2.19
C LEU A 7 14.30 -17.01 -0.86
N ARG A 8 13.60 -17.50 0.19
CA ARG A 8 14.19 -17.70 1.51
C ARG A 8 15.34 -18.69 1.49
N LYS A 9 15.21 -19.80 0.76
CA LYS A 9 16.27 -20.82 0.62
C LYS A 9 17.58 -20.24 0.05
N HIS A 10 17.49 -19.21 -0.79
CA HIS A 10 18.65 -18.59 -1.43
C HIS A 10 19.12 -17.31 -0.74
N GLY A 11 18.55 -16.97 0.44
CA GLY A 11 18.95 -15.78 1.19
C GLY A 11 18.70 -14.47 0.45
N VAL A 12 17.63 -14.41 -0.34
CA VAL A 12 17.28 -13.21 -1.11
C VAL A 12 16.66 -12.16 -0.19
N ASP A 13 17.22 -10.95 -0.17
CA ASP A 13 16.62 -9.79 0.48
C ASP A 13 15.30 -9.42 -0.19
N PHE A 14 14.30 -9.08 0.61
CA PHE A 14 12.96 -8.82 0.11
C PHE A 14 12.23 -7.76 0.93
N ASN A 15 11.33 -7.07 0.24
CA ASN A 15 10.41 -6.11 0.83
C ASN A 15 8.98 -6.60 0.59
N ILE A 16 8.08 -6.35 1.54
CA ILE A 16 6.66 -6.65 1.39
C ILE A 16 5.93 -5.41 0.88
N LEU A 17 5.33 -5.55 -0.31
CA LEU A 17 4.35 -4.61 -0.83
C LEU A 17 2.97 -5.26 -0.65
N CYS A 18 2.19 -4.73 0.27
CA CYS A 18 0.86 -5.22 0.60
C CYS A 18 -0.20 -4.21 0.15
N THR A 19 -1.12 -4.66 -0.68
CA THR A 19 -2.27 -3.87 -1.08
C THR A 19 -3.38 -3.97 -0.03
N VAL A 20 -3.91 -2.83 0.41
CA VAL A 20 -5.03 -2.76 1.35
C VAL A 20 -6.31 -2.47 0.56
N ASN A 21 -7.29 -3.34 0.68
CA ASN A 21 -8.53 -3.33 -0.08
C ASN A 21 -9.70 -3.81 0.79
N ALA A 22 -10.93 -3.78 0.25
CA ALA A 22 -12.12 -4.15 1.02
C ALA A 22 -12.08 -5.55 1.66
N ALA A 23 -11.29 -6.49 1.12
CA ALA A 23 -11.18 -7.84 1.67
C ALA A 23 -10.29 -7.93 2.92
N ASN A 24 -9.29 -7.06 3.07
CA ASN A 24 -8.31 -7.13 4.17
C ASN A 24 -8.27 -5.89 5.07
N GLU A 25 -9.02 -4.83 4.75
CA GLU A 25 -9.02 -3.57 5.49
C GLU A 25 -9.37 -3.71 6.99
N LYS A 26 -10.09 -4.77 7.38
CA LYS A 26 -10.46 -5.05 8.78
C LYS A 26 -9.50 -5.99 9.50
N ARG A 27 -8.36 -6.33 8.88
CA ARG A 27 -7.44 -7.40 9.33
C ARG A 27 -6.03 -6.88 9.58
N GLY A 28 -5.87 -5.60 9.93
CA GLY A 28 -4.56 -4.93 10.08
C GLY A 28 -3.56 -5.69 10.95
N ARG A 29 -3.95 -6.08 12.17
CA ARG A 29 -3.07 -6.82 13.09
C ARG A 29 -2.67 -8.19 12.55
N GLU A 30 -3.61 -8.91 11.96
CA GLU A 30 -3.35 -10.25 11.43
C GLU A 30 -2.39 -10.21 10.25
N VAL A 31 -2.61 -9.28 9.32
CA VAL A 31 -1.72 -9.06 8.17
C VAL A 31 -0.32 -8.68 8.66
N TYR A 32 -0.23 -7.77 9.63
CA TYR A 32 1.05 -7.34 10.19
C TYR A 32 1.80 -8.48 10.89
N ARG A 33 1.11 -9.24 11.75
CA ARG A 33 1.70 -10.39 12.47
C ARG A 33 2.13 -11.48 11.52
N PHE A 34 1.36 -11.76 10.47
CA PHE A 34 1.78 -12.70 9.43
C PHE A 34 3.09 -12.25 8.78
N PHE A 35 3.24 -10.98 8.42
CA PHE A 35 4.50 -10.47 7.86
C PHE A 35 5.67 -10.48 8.84
N ARG A 36 5.40 -10.23 10.13
CA ARG A 36 6.42 -10.24 11.19
C ARG A 36 6.86 -11.65 11.57
N ASP A 37 5.91 -12.51 11.88
CA ASP A 37 6.16 -13.77 12.56
C ASP A 37 6.44 -14.89 11.53
N GLU A 38 5.68 -14.94 10.45
CA GLU A 38 5.79 -16.00 9.43
C GLU A 38 6.80 -15.65 8.34
N LEU A 39 6.70 -14.44 7.79
CA LEU A 39 7.61 -14.01 6.72
C LEU A 39 8.91 -13.40 7.24
N LYS A 40 8.94 -12.94 8.50
CA LYS A 40 10.10 -12.23 9.08
C LYS A 40 10.56 -11.04 8.22
N ALA A 41 9.59 -10.34 7.64
CA ALA A 41 9.85 -9.22 6.75
C ALA A 41 10.29 -7.99 7.54
N GLU A 42 11.45 -7.43 7.24
CA GLU A 42 11.95 -6.22 7.88
C GLU A 42 11.36 -4.95 7.25
N TRP A 43 11.05 -4.96 5.95
CA TRP A 43 10.56 -3.79 5.22
C TRP A 43 9.15 -4.00 4.67
N ARG A 44 8.21 -3.10 5.01
CA ARG A 44 6.78 -3.25 4.72
C ARG A 44 6.16 -1.95 4.19
N GLN A 45 5.47 -2.05 3.06
CA GLN A 45 4.72 -0.96 2.44
C GLN A 45 3.26 -1.37 2.30
N PHE A 46 2.35 -0.56 2.86
CA PHE A 46 0.91 -0.73 2.75
C PHE A 46 0.32 0.27 1.76
N ILE A 47 -0.21 -0.23 0.65
CA ILE A 47 -0.68 0.56 -0.49
C ILE A 47 -2.21 0.50 -0.53
N PRO A 48 -2.94 1.60 -0.25
CA PRO A 48 -4.39 1.60 -0.34
C PRO A 48 -4.84 1.46 -1.79
N ILE A 49 -5.70 0.48 -2.06
CA ILE A 49 -6.33 0.32 -3.36
C ILE A 49 -7.56 1.21 -3.42
N VAL A 50 -7.52 2.19 -4.32
CA VAL A 50 -8.64 3.07 -4.63
C VAL A 50 -8.87 3.01 -6.13
N GLU A 51 -9.99 2.44 -6.55
CA GLU A 51 -10.42 2.38 -7.93
C GLU A 51 -11.59 3.35 -8.10
N ARG A 52 -11.37 4.42 -8.87
CA ARG A 52 -12.40 5.42 -9.14
C ARG A 52 -13.28 4.98 -10.30
N ALA A 53 -14.55 5.34 -10.21
CA ALA A 53 -15.52 5.10 -11.25
C ALA A 53 -16.49 6.28 -11.39
N THR A 54 -17.13 6.35 -12.55
CA THR A 54 -18.28 7.19 -12.83
C THR A 54 -19.57 6.40 -12.63
N SER A 55 -20.71 7.09 -12.60
CA SER A 55 -22.03 6.47 -12.50
C SER A 55 -22.29 5.44 -13.61
N GLU A 56 -21.73 5.65 -14.80
CA GLU A 56 -21.90 4.78 -15.97
C GLU A 56 -20.99 3.55 -15.94
N THR A 57 -19.90 3.60 -15.16
CA THR A 57 -18.82 2.60 -15.20
C THR A 57 -18.74 1.75 -13.94
N ILE A 58 -19.41 2.15 -12.85
CA ILE A 58 -19.31 1.51 -11.53
C ILE A 58 -19.71 0.02 -11.56
N ASP A 59 -20.79 -0.34 -12.27
CA ASP A 59 -21.27 -1.73 -12.32
C ASP A 59 -20.29 -2.66 -13.01
N ILE A 60 -19.61 -2.17 -14.06
CA ILE A 60 -18.57 -2.91 -14.78
C ILE A 60 -17.30 -2.97 -13.94
N ALA A 61 -16.93 -1.86 -13.28
CA ALA A 61 -15.74 -1.80 -12.44
C ALA A 61 -15.82 -2.75 -11.22
N ASN A 62 -17.00 -2.89 -10.61
CA ASN A 62 -17.23 -3.81 -9.49
C ASN A 62 -17.09 -5.29 -9.86
N GLN A 63 -17.38 -5.67 -11.11
CA GLN A 63 -17.18 -7.04 -11.60
C GLN A 63 -15.69 -7.43 -11.66
N GLY A 64 -14.79 -6.45 -11.54
CA GLY A 64 -13.37 -6.67 -11.50
C GLY A 64 -12.73 -6.94 -12.85
N TRP A 65 -11.44 -7.25 -12.79
CA TRP A 65 -10.58 -7.46 -13.95
C TRP A 65 -10.71 -8.89 -14.48
N ALA A 66 -11.84 -9.22 -15.11
CA ALA A 66 -11.96 -10.47 -15.86
C ALA A 66 -11.54 -10.24 -17.32
N GLU A 67 -10.51 -10.94 -17.77
CA GLU A 67 -10.18 -11.07 -19.20
C GLU A 67 -11.31 -11.86 -19.87
N GLN A 68 -12.32 -11.15 -20.40
CA GLN A 68 -13.31 -11.74 -21.30
C GLN A 68 -13.11 -11.10 -22.68
N ALA A 69 -12.80 -11.93 -23.66
CA ALA A 69 -12.66 -11.51 -25.05
C ALA A 69 -13.92 -10.76 -25.51
N GLY A 70 -13.76 -9.52 -25.96
CA GLY A 70 -14.85 -8.70 -26.52
C GLY A 70 -15.49 -7.69 -25.57
N ARG A 71 -15.09 -7.58 -24.30
CA ARG A 71 -15.53 -6.50 -23.40
C ARG A 71 -14.50 -5.37 -23.36
N ASN A 72 -14.97 -4.14 -23.55
CA ASN A 72 -14.14 -2.94 -23.41
C ASN A 72 -13.50 -2.94 -22.02
N ARG A 73 -12.18 -3.14 -22.01
CA ARG A 73 -11.35 -3.06 -20.82
C ARG A 73 -11.39 -1.62 -20.33
N LEU A 74 -12.07 -1.36 -19.23
CA LEU A 74 -11.92 -0.09 -18.53
C LEU A 74 -10.49 -0.07 -17.99
N LEU A 75 -9.59 0.57 -18.75
CA LEU A 75 -8.27 0.94 -18.25
C LEU A 75 -8.47 1.76 -16.98
N TYR A 76 -7.56 1.62 -16.01
CA TYR A 76 -7.61 2.34 -14.74
C TYR A 76 -7.72 3.84 -15.00
N THR A 77 -8.94 4.39 -14.92
CA THR A 77 -9.18 5.83 -15.05
C THR A 77 -9.36 6.38 -13.65
N GLN A 78 -8.58 7.40 -13.28
CA GLN A 78 -8.80 8.14 -12.04
C GLN A 78 -9.90 9.20 -12.21
N ASN A 79 -10.96 8.87 -12.95
CA ASN A 79 -12.07 9.76 -13.26
C ASN A 79 -13.31 9.38 -12.44
N GLY A 80 -14.11 10.38 -12.09
CA GLY A 80 -15.33 10.22 -11.31
C GLY A 80 -15.14 10.34 -9.80
N THR A 81 -16.27 10.48 -9.11
CA THR A 81 -16.36 10.69 -7.66
C THR A 81 -16.76 9.42 -6.89
N LEU A 82 -17.11 8.34 -7.60
CA LEU A 82 -17.46 7.06 -6.99
C LEU A 82 -16.20 6.18 -6.86
N VAL A 83 -16.27 5.20 -5.97
CA VAL A 83 -15.23 4.18 -5.77
C VAL A 83 -15.84 2.79 -5.81
N THR A 84 -15.08 1.81 -6.29
CA THR A 84 -15.54 0.41 -6.37
C THR A 84 -15.68 -0.21 -4.99
N GLU A 85 -16.51 -1.25 -4.87
CA GLU A 85 -16.69 -2.04 -3.65
C GLU A 85 -15.41 -2.75 -3.19
N ARG A 86 -14.43 -2.87 -4.08
CA ARG A 86 -13.11 -3.46 -3.80
C ARG A 86 -12.14 -2.47 -3.17
N SER A 87 -12.43 -1.18 -3.29
CA SER A 87 -11.57 -0.12 -2.78
C SER A 87 -11.60 -0.09 -1.25
N VAL A 88 -10.48 0.29 -0.64
CA VAL A 88 -10.45 0.51 0.81
C VAL A 88 -11.21 1.79 1.17
N GLY A 89 -12.03 1.73 2.22
CA GLY A 89 -12.67 2.92 2.76
C GLY A 89 -11.68 3.78 3.56
N GLY A 90 -11.83 5.12 3.55
CA GLY A 90 -10.90 6.02 4.23
C GLY A 90 -10.79 5.77 5.75
N ARG A 91 -11.93 5.51 6.41
CA ARG A 91 -11.96 5.17 7.85
C ARG A 91 -11.31 3.81 8.10
N GLN A 92 -11.55 2.85 7.23
CA GLN A 92 -11.06 1.49 7.35
C GLN A 92 -9.56 1.42 7.12
N TYR A 93 -9.03 2.18 6.14
CA TYR A 93 -7.58 2.34 5.99
C TYR A 93 -6.95 2.98 7.22
N GLY A 94 -7.58 4.02 7.79
CA GLY A 94 -7.13 4.62 9.05
C GLY A 94 -7.07 3.60 10.19
N GLN A 95 -8.13 2.81 10.36
CA GLN A 95 -8.18 1.75 11.38
C GLN A 95 -7.12 0.67 11.14
N PHE A 96 -6.92 0.24 9.90
CA PHE A 96 -5.88 -0.70 9.50
C PHE A 96 -4.50 -0.18 9.90
N MET A 97 -4.20 1.09 9.61
CA MET A 97 -2.91 1.70 9.95
C MET A 97 -2.73 1.87 11.46
N ILE A 98 -3.78 2.19 12.21
CA ILE A 98 -3.75 2.20 13.68
C ILE A 98 -3.41 0.81 14.22
N ASP A 99 -4.09 -0.23 13.72
CA ASP A 99 -3.82 -1.61 14.14
C ASP A 99 -2.37 -2.04 13.86
N VAL A 100 -1.82 -1.66 12.71
CA VAL A 100 -0.41 -1.88 12.36
C VAL A 100 0.51 -1.10 13.30
N PHE A 101 0.21 0.18 13.55
CA PHE A 101 1.00 1.05 14.40
C PHE A 101 1.09 0.54 15.84
N GLU A 102 -0.04 0.13 16.41
CA GLU A 102 -0.14 -0.37 17.78
C GLU A 102 0.71 -1.64 17.98
N GLU A 103 0.77 -2.53 16.99
CA GLU A 103 1.66 -3.70 17.04
C GLU A 103 3.13 -3.28 16.89
N TRP A 104 3.43 -2.44 15.89
CA TRP A 104 4.79 -2.02 15.59
C TRP A 104 5.44 -1.24 16.75
N VAL A 105 4.74 -0.26 17.31
CA VAL A 105 5.30 0.64 18.34
C VAL A 105 5.69 -0.10 19.62
N ARG A 106 5.03 -1.23 19.92
CA ARG A 106 5.28 -2.01 21.14
C ARG A 106 6.39 -3.05 20.99
N HIS A 107 6.65 -3.49 19.77
CA HIS A 107 7.45 -4.70 19.54
C HIS A 107 8.62 -4.52 18.59
N ASP A 108 8.52 -3.58 17.64
CA ASP A 108 9.31 -3.63 16.42
C ASP A 108 9.98 -2.29 16.04
N VAL A 109 9.97 -1.31 16.94
CA VAL A 109 10.63 -0.03 16.73
C VAL A 109 12.13 -0.27 16.51
N ALA A 110 12.66 0.32 15.43
CA ALA A 110 14.05 0.20 14.97
C ALA A 110 14.48 -1.18 14.42
N SER A 111 13.64 -2.21 14.47
CA SER A 111 13.91 -3.53 13.87
C SER A 111 13.06 -3.82 12.64
N VAL A 112 11.88 -3.21 12.52
CA VAL A 112 11.00 -3.31 11.35
C VAL A 112 10.69 -1.90 10.83
N PHE A 113 10.78 -1.76 9.52
CA PHE A 113 10.54 -0.54 8.77
C PHE A 113 9.17 -0.59 8.10
N VAL A 114 8.28 0.29 8.54
CA VAL A 114 6.96 0.51 7.92
C VAL A 114 7.02 1.86 7.22
N GLN A 115 7.00 1.85 5.88
CA GLN A 115 7.32 3.01 5.06
C GLN A 115 6.64 4.31 5.53
N LEU A 116 5.32 4.27 5.79
CA LEU A 116 4.59 5.47 6.18
C LEU A 116 5.06 6.03 7.53
N PHE A 117 5.37 5.16 8.50
CA PHE A 117 5.82 5.59 9.82
C PHE A 117 7.23 6.14 9.76
N ASP A 118 8.14 5.47 9.06
CA ASP A 118 9.53 5.91 8.94
C ASP A 118 9.63 7.26 8.23
N VAL A 119 8.89 7.44 7.14
CA VAL A 119 8.82 8.72 6.42
C VAL A 119 8.25 9.82 7.31
N THR A 120 7.20 9.52 8.07
CA THR A 120 6.58 10.49 8.98
C THR A 120 7.54 10.88 10.10
N LEU A 121 8.21 9.92 10.73
CA LEU A 121 9.20 10.17 11.78
C LEU A 121 10.38 10.98 11.23
N GLY A 122 10.92 10.61 10.06
CA GLY A 122 12.02 11.37 9.46
C GLY A 122 11.64 12.80 9.08
N SER A 123 10.40 13.01 8.63
CA SER A 123 9.85 14.35 8.39
C SER A 123 9.75 15.17 9.69
N ILE A 124 9.26 14.57 10.78
CA ILE A 124 9.16 15.21 12.10
C ILE A 124 10.56 15.60 12.64
N PHE A 125 11.54 14.70 12.52
CA PHE A 125 12.90 14.92 13.04
C PHE A 125 13.81 15.68 12.06
N ARG A 126 13.28 16.14 10.91
CA ARG A 126 14.04 16.82 9.84
C ARG A 126 15.29 16.04 9.40
N THR A 127 15.24 14.71 9.43
CA THR A 127 16.34 13.89 8.95
C THR A 127 16.24 13.71 7.43
N PRO A 128 17.32 13.94 6.66
CA PRO A 128 17.30 13.81 5.20
C PRO A 128 17.16 12.36 4.70
N PHE A 129 16.98 11.38 5.59
CA PHE A 129 16.97 9.95 5.31
C PHE A 129 15.57 9.35 5.09
N ALA A 130 14.50 10.13 5.30
CA ALA A 130 13.16 9.68 4.92
C ALA A 130 13.10 9.63 3.39
N LEU A 131 13.06 8.41 2.84
CA LEU A 131 12.64 8.14 1.46
C LEU A 131 11.47 9.07 1.16
N HIS A 132 11.67 10.14 0.41
CA HIS A 132 10.60 11.05 0.06
C HIS A 132 9.63 10.28 -0.85
N PRO A 133 8.44 9.80 -0.40
CA PRO A 133 7.40 9.51 -1.36
C PRO A 133 7.13 10.85 -2.05
N CYS A 134 7.10 10.87 -3.39
CA CYS A 134 6.72 12.04 -4.19
C CYS A 134 5.34 12.58 -3.78
N THR A 135 5.29 13.33 -2.70
CA THR A 135 4.10 13.93 -2.09
C THR A 135 4.36 15.38 -1.72
N ASP A 136 5.63 15.78 -1.55
CA ASP A 136 6.02 17.20 -1.53
C ASP A 136 6.26 17.70 -2.95
N LEU A 137 5.25 18.36 -3.52
CA LEU A 137 5.29 19.00 -4.84
C LEU A 137 6.41 20.03 -5.00
N ARG A 138 7.02 20.51 -3.90
CA ARG A 138 8.03 21.57 -3.95
C ARG A 138 9.45 21.08 -4.28
N ASN A 139 9.75 19.80 -4.12
CA ASN A 139 11.10 19.25 -4.30
C ASN A 139 11.16 18.07 -5.30
N CYS A 140 10.24 18.01 -6.26
CA CYS A 140 10.30 17.04 -7.35
C CYS A 140 11.49 17.38 -8.28
N PRO A 141 12.42 16.45 -8.59
CA PRO A 141 13.63 16.73 -9.37
C PRO A 141 13.37 17.14 -10.84
N GLY A 142 12.12 17.18 -11.29
CA GLY A 142 11.73 17.51 -12.67
C GLY A 142 11.28 18.95 -12.92
N SER A 143 11.24 19.84 -11.92
CA SER A 143 10.71 21.20 -12.09
C SER A 143 11.75 22.29 -12.34
N ARG A 144 13.04 21.94 -12.54
CA ARG A 144 14.04 22.90 -13.02
C ARG A 144 14.44 22.60 -14.46
N THR A 145 14.16 23.59 -15.31
CA THR A 145 14.73 23.84 -16.65
C THR A 145 14.08 23.10 -17.84
N GLN A 146 12.91 23.60 -18.27
CA GLN A 146 12.76 23.95 -19.69
C GLN A 146 12.93 25.47 -19.83
N ARG A 147 14.09 25.87 -20.32
CA ARG A 147 14.34 27.10 -21.09
C ARG A 147 15.28 26.72 -22.22
#